data_AF-A0A7W1XXR3-F1
#
_entry.id   AF-A0A7W1XXR3-F1
#
_cell.length_a   1.000
_cell.length_b   1.000
_cell.length_c   1.000
_cell.angle_alpha   90.00
_cell.angle_beta   90.00
_cell.angle_gamma   90.00
#
_symmetry.space_group_name_H-M   'P 1'
#
loop_
_entity.id
_entity.type
_entity.pdbx_description
1 polymer ?
#
loop_
_entity_poly.entity_id
_entity_poly.type
_entity_poly.pdbx_seq_one_letter_code
_entity_poly.pdbx_strand_id
1 'polypeptide(L)'
;MKILRMAHSCLKGFMLLILVLAGCSSPEPGPVTQSMMTGRHDTLQKAAVNQARSKALRSPKNAEDRARYAYALSVHGLHKDAAYEFSMARLLESSSPLWHYRTARSDYESALNKADHISGLEEVSRKFPAYLPAKHFLATAYLDLGQMDKAWNLILECLTQAPRSNPLLATQAEILLDSGLHKQALEILNAITERDTRTPFYYRLLGEVYLLEGNAVPEQVENMLVLATPSERTIVLDPLEQKFLKQKTGRDHQIRQVQANLRGGNTAAADKLAQPLLNAFPGDPGVRNLAAQCMHAAGRSAEARKVLEEISPEFKTDSSNLLLVDILVQEAQDLQTQGANSSSQRKIRRARDIANEVIGNTPSDWKAHFVLGKCLQLLNDLQGAKRSLLTALSLNQQNVPTAFRLFEVATQLNDRETGKQALNTILVTEPENLLANIQRGLLAVSVGDIETAKTCLERASKVDPAHEGVRVLRTRVRSFKN
;
A
#
# COMPACT_ATOMS: atom_id res chain seq x y z
N MET A 1 -81.78 -43.72 -62.01
CA MET A 1 -80.46 -43.23 -62.49
C MET A 1 -79.46 -43.47 -61.35
N LYS A 2 -78.34 -44.22 -61.44
CA LYS A 2 -77.40 -44.54 -62.56
C LYS A 2 -76.94 -43.26 -63.28
N ILE A 3 -75.67 -42.83 -63.34
CA ILE A 3 -74.34 -43.50 -63.27
C ILE A 3 -73.54 -43.04 -62.00
N LEU A 4 -72.62 -43.73 -61.30
CA LEU A 4 -71.97 -45.09 -61.31
C LEU A 4 -70.50 -45.19 -61.82
N ARG A 5 -69.52 -45.41 -60.90
CA ARG A 5 -68.05 -45.67 -61.10
C ARG A 5 -67.19 -44.42 -61.43
N MET A 6 -65.87 -44.31 -61.16
CA MET A 6 -64.82 -45.09 -60.45
C MET A 6 -63.59 -44.18 -60.18
N ALA A 7 -62.51 -44.52 -59.43
CA ALA A 7 -62.15 -45.69 -58.61
C ALA A 7 -61.23 -45.37 -57.40
N HIS A 8 -61.06 -46.37 -56.53
CA HIS A 8 -59.98 -46.59 -55.55
C HIS A 8 -58.52 -46.34 -56.03
N SER A 9 -57.60 -45.94 -55.13
CA SER A 9 -56.58 -46.87 -54.55
C SER A 9 -55.45 -46.19 -53.73
N CYS A 10 -54.86 -46.98 -52.83
CA CYS A 10 -53.47 -46.96 -52.32
C CYS A 10 -52.79 -45.64 -51.87
N LEU A 11 -53.00 -45.31 -50.59
CA LEU A 11 -51.96 -45.37 -49.55
C LEU A 11 -50.49 -45.56 -50.04
N LYS A 12 -49.71 -44.47 -50.08
CA LYS A 12 -48.27 -44.49 -49.79
C LYS A 12 -47.92 -43.28 -48.92
N GLY A 13 -47.33 -43.53 -47.75
CA GLY A 13 -47.02 -42.47 -46.80
C GLY A 13 -45.83 -41.63 -47.26
N PHE A 14 -46.05 -40.32 -47.42
CA PHE A 14 -44.95 -39.35 -47.43
C PHE A 14 -44.89 -38.71 -46.05
N MET A 15 -44.31 -39.45 -45.09
CA MET A 15 -43.99 -38.91 -43.77
C MET A 15 -42.87 -37.89 -43.97
N LEU A 16 -43.25 -36.62 -44.19
CA LEU A 16 -42.32 -35.53 -44.42
C LEU A 16 -41.53 -35.30 -43.12
N LEU A 17 -40.39 -35.98 -43.01
CA LEU A 17 -39.46 -35.82 -41.92
C LEU A 17 -38.87 -34.41 -42.01
N ILE A 18 -39.53 -33.45 -41.38
CA ILE A 18 -39.00 -32.11 -41.19
C ILE A 18 -37.83 -32.26 -40.21
N LEU A 19 -36.66 -32.56 -40.78
CA LEU A 19 -35.37 -32.30 -40.21
C LEU A 19 -35.29 -30.79 -39.99
N VAL A 20 -35.78 -30.36 -38.83
CA VAL A 20 -35.41 -29.07 -38.27
C VAL A 20 -33.91 -29.13 -38.07
N LEU A 21 -33.18 -28.63 -39.06
CA LEU A 21 -31.80 -28.23 -38.91
C LEU A 21 -31.79 -27.08 -37.91
N ALA A 22 -31.83 -27.44 -36.63
CA ALA A 22 -31.45 -26.60 -35.51
C ALA A 22 -29.94 -26.35 -35.63
N GLY A 23 -29.56 -25.58 -36.65
CA GLY A 23 -28.22 -25.02 -36.78
C GLY A 23 -27.91 -24.35 -35.46
N CYS A 24 -26.82 -24.80 -34.82
CA CYS A 24 -26.51 -24.44 -33.45
C CYS A 24 -26.07 -22.97 -33.37
N SER A 25 -27.05 -22.07 -33.38
CA SER A 25 -26.87 -20.66 -33.09
C SER A 25 -26.30 -20.56 -31.67
N SER A 26 -25.05 -20.09 -31.56
CA SER A 26 -24.42 -19.81 -30.28
C SER A 26 -25.37 -18.94 -29.44
N PRO A 27 -25.64 -19.32 -28.17
CA PRO A 27 -26.72 -18.73 -27.40
C PRO A 27 -26.54 -17.21 -27.31
N GLU A 28 -27.58 -16.47 -27.69
CA GLU A 28 -27.48 -15.03 -27.82
C GLU A 28 -27.40 -14.36 -26.43
N PRO A 29 -26.32 -13.63 -26.12
CA PRO A 29 -26.20 -12.95 -24.84
C PRO A 29 -27.11 -11.72 -24.82
N GLY A 30 -27.73 -11.48 -23.67
CA GLY A 30 -28.44 -10.23 -23.41
C GLY A 30 -27.54 -9.00 -23.52
N PRO A 31 -28.13 -7.80 -23.63
CA PRO A 31 -27.40 -6.56 -23.90
C PRO A 31 -26.30 -6.27 -22.87
N VAL A 32 -25.29 -5.49 -23.26
CA VAL A 32 -24.26 -5.01 -22.32
C VAL A 32 -24.85 -3.90 -21.47
N THR A 33 -25.09 -4.20 -20.20
CA THR A 33 -25.76 -3.29 -19.24
C THR A 33 -25.00 -1.98 -19.05
N GLN A 34 -25.68 -0.98 -18.50
CA GLN A 34 -25.06 0.27 -18.05
C GLN A 34 -25.30 0.43 -16.55
N SER A 35 -24.27 0.13 -15.76
CA SER A 35 -24.31 0.28 -14.30
C SER A 35 -24.43 1.76 -13.88
N MET A 36 -25.22 2.02 -12.83
CA MET A 36 -25.39 3.36 -12.26
C MET A 36 -24.27 3.66 -11.25
N MET A 37 -23.18 4.24 -11.75
CA MET A 37 -22.03 4.70 -10.96
C MET A 37 -22.39 5.91 -10.07
N THR A 38 -23.05 5.65 -8.94
CA THR A 38 -23.48 6.68 -7.95
C THR A 38 -22.31 7.49 -7.38
N GLY A 39 -22.62 8.54 -6.59
CA GLY A 39 -21.64 9.49 -6.03
C GLY A 39 -20.51 8.87 -5.19
N ARG A 40 -20.68 7.64 -4.66
CA ARG A 40 -19.64 6.92 -3.93
C ARG A 40 -18.44 6.46 -4.79
N HIS A 41 -18.59 6.47 -6.12
CA HIS A 41 -17.54 6.02 -7.05
C HIS A 41 -16.84 7.21 -7.70
N ASP A 42 -15.51 7.17 -7.77
CA ASP A 42 -14.71 8.30 -8.25
C ASP A 42 -14.48 8.31 -9.78
N THR A 43 -13.72 9.31 -10.26
CA THR A 43 -13.42 9.53 -11.69
C THR A 43 -12.62 8.38 -12.31
N LEU A 44 -11.65 7.80 -11.59
CA LEU A 44 -10.85 6.67 -12.04
C LEU A 44 -11.67 5.39 -12.13
N GLN A 45 -12.51 5.13 -11.13
CA GLN A 45 -13.41 3.97 -11.08
C GLN A 45 -14.43 4.03 -12.23
N LYS A 46 -15.05 5.19 -12.44
CA LYS A 46 -15.92 5.46 -13.59
C LYS A 46 -15.20 5.27 -14.91
N ALA A 47 -13.97 5.75 -15.05
CA ALA A 47 -13.16 5.56 -16.26
C ALA A 47 -12.84 4.08 -16.53
N ALA A 48 -12.41 3.31 -15.53
CA ALA A 48 -12.08 1.89 -15.68
C ALA A 48 -13.32 1.03 -16.04
N VAL A 49 -14.45 1.25 -15.36
CA VAL A 49 -15.73 0.58 -15.64
C VAL A 49 -16.21 0.90 -17.07
N ASN A 50 -16.16 2.16 -17.48
CA ASN A 50 -16.54 2.58 -18.84
C ASN A 50 -15.58 2.03 -19.91
N GLN A 51 -14.27 1.97 -19.63
CA GLN A 51 -13.29 1.39 -20.55
C GLN A 51 -13.56 -0.09 -20.79
N ALA A 52 -13.80 -0.87 -19.73
CA ALA A 52 -14.14 -2.28 -19.85
C ALA A 52 -15.48 -2.49 -20.59
N ARG A 53 -16.52 -1.70 -20.25
CA ARG A 53 -17.80 -1.69 -20.98
C ARG A 53 -17.62 -1.42 -22.47
N SER A 54 -16.75 -0.47 -22.83
CA SER A 54 -16.51 -0.08 -24.22
C SER A 54 -15.87 -1.17 -25.07
N LYS A 55 -15.26 -2.19 -24.46
CA LYS A 55 -14.79 -3.42 -25.13
C LYS A 55 -15.94 -4.39 -25.30
N ALA A 56 -16.64 -4.74 -24.21
CA ALA A 56 -17.82 -5.61 -24.23
C ALA A 56 -18.88 -5.18 -25.25
N LEU A 57 -19.09 -3.87 -25.47
CA LEU A 57 -19.99 -3.33 -26.49
C LEU A 57 -19.55 -3.57 -27.94
N ARG A 58 -18.24 -3.74 -28.20
CA ARG A 58 -17.68 -4.06 -29.54
C ARG A 58 -17.67 -5.56 -29.80
N SER A 59 -17.56 -6.36 -28.74
CA SER A 59 -17.44 -7.82 -28.76
C SER A 59 -18.52 -8.50 -27.87
N PRO A 60 -19.83 -8.21 -28.04
CA PRO A 60 -20.87 -8.63 -27.09
C PRO A 60 -21.04 -10.16 -26.97
N LYS A 61 -20.58 -10.92 -27.98
CA LYS A 61 -20.54 -12.40 -28.01
C LYS A 61 -19.18 -13.00 -27.59
N ASN A 62 -18.28 -12.21 -27.00
CA ASN A 62 -17.00 -12.69 -26.44
C ASN A 62 -17.12 -12.83 -24.91
N ALA A 63 -16.93 -14.04 -24.39
CA ALA A 63 -17.05 -14.33 -22.95
C ALA A 63 -16.00 -13.58 -22.11
N GLU A 64 -14.76 -13.47 -22.59
CA GLU A 64 -13.68 -12.77 -21.86
C GLU A 64 -13.96 -11.27 -21.73
N ASP A 65 -14.44 -10.59 -22.77
CA ASP A 65 -14.75 -9.15 -22.69
C ASP A 65 -16.00 -8.86 -21.84
N ARG A 66 -17.04 -9.72 -21.86
CA ARG A 66 -18.16 -9.65 -20.90
C ARG A 66 -17.66 -9.84 -19.46
N ALA A 67 -16.84 -10.87 -19.21
CA ALA A 67 -16.26 -11.12 -17.90
C ALA A 67 -15.32 -9.99 -17.44
N ARG A 68 -14.53 -9.40 -18.34
CA ARG A 68 -13.65 -8.25 -18.06
C ARG A 68 -14.45 -7.05 -17.56
N TYR A 69 -15.62 -6.79 -18.15
CA TYR A 69 -16.56 -5.76 -17.67
C TYR A 69 -17.19 -6.16 -16.33
N ALA A 70 -17.64 -7.40 -16.18
CA ALA A 70 -18.16 -7.93 -14.91
C ALA A 70 -17.16 -7.81 -13.74
N TYR A 71 -15.88 -8.07 -13.99
CA TYR A 71 -14.81 -7.84 -13.01
C TYR A 71 -14.64 -6.36 -12.67
N ALA A 72 -14.65 -5.47 -13.67
CA ALA A 72 -14.55 -4.03 -13.42
C ALA A 72 -15.73 -3.51 -12.57
N LEU A 73 -16.91 -4.12 -12.67
CA LEU A 73 -18.05 -3.85 -11.79
C LEU A 73 -17.84 -4.43 -10.38
N SER A 74 -17.47 -5.71 -10.27
CA SER A 74 -17.30 -6.41 -8.98
C SER A 74 -16.22 -5.76 -8.10
N VAL A 75 -15.05 -5.40 -8.64
CA VAL A 75 -13.95 -4.81 -7.85
C VAL A 75 -14.24 -3.37 -7.35
N HIS A 76 -15.35 -2.77 -7.82
CA HIS A 76 -15.84 -1.46 -7.38
C HIS A 76 -17.22 -1.54 -6.68
N GLY A 77 -17.61 -2.73 -6.20
CA GLY A 77 -18.77 -2.89 -5.32
C GLY A 77 -20.12 -2.98 -6.03
N LEU A 78 -20.14 -3.30 -7.33
CA LEU A 78 -21.35 -3.36 -8.18
C LEU A 78 -21.73 -4.82 -8.49
N HIS A 79 -21.79 -5.62 -7.44
CA HIS A 79 -21.86 -7.09 -7.51
C HIS A 79 -23.11 -7.60 -8.26
N LYS A 80 -24.26 -6.91 -8.17
CA LYS A 80 -25.49 -7.28 -8.89
C LYS A 80 -25.32 -7.17 -10.42
N ASP A 81 -24.78 -6.04 -10.88
CA ASP A 81 -24.55 -5.83 -12.32
C ASP A 81 -23.40 -6.74 -12.81
N ALA A 82 -22.40 -6.97 -11.96
CA ALA A 82 -21.35 -7.95 -12.23
C ALA A 82 -21.90 -9.38 -12.39
N ALA A 83 -22.84 -9.81 -11.54
CA ALA A 83 -23.45 -11.13 -11.63
C ALA A 83 -24.19 -11.32 -12.96
N TYR A 84 -24.95 -10.32 -13.41
CA TYR A 84 -25.57 -10.33 -14.73
C TYR A 84 -24.52 -10.47 -15.85
N GLU A 85 -23.46 -9.65 -15.86
CA GLU A 85 -22.43 -9.68 -16.90
C GLU A 85 -21.62 -10.99 -16.88
N PHE A 86 -21.32 -11.56 -15.70
CA PHE A 86 -20.75 -12.91 -15.57
C PHE A 86 -21.71 -13.99 -16.07
N SER A 87 -23.02 -13.85 -15.83
CA SER A 87 -24.02 -14.81 -16.33
C SER A 87 -24.08 -14.85 -17.87
N MET A 88 -23.75 -13.74 -18.54
CA MET A 88 -23.63 -13.68 -19.99
C MET A 88 -22.31 -14.30 -20.49
N ALA A 89 -21.19 -14.12 -19.78
CA ALA A 89 -19.95 -14.87 -20.06
C ALA A 89 -20.16 -16.40 -19.89
N ARG A 90 -20.87 -16.80 -18.82
CA ARG A 90 -21.27 -18.18 -18.51
C ARG A 90 -22.24 -18.78 -19.54
N LEU A 91 -23.04 -17.96 -20.21
CA LEU A 91 -23.90 -18.40 -21.31
C LEU A 91 -23.09 -18.66 -22.58
N LEU A 92 -22.14 -17.78 -22.89
CA LEU A 92 -21.25 -17.88 -24.06
C LEU A 92 -20.22 -19.01 -23.96
N GLU A 93 -19.73 -19.29 -22.75
CA GLU A 93 -18.71 -20.32 -22.48
C GLU A 93 -19.14 -21.19 -21.28
N SER A 94 -20.17 -22.01 -21.51
CA SER A 94 -20.88 -22.78 -20.47
C SER A 94 -20.09 -23.93 -19.85
N SER A 95 -18.92 -24.28 -20.39
CA SER A 95 -17.96 -25.24 -19.83
C SER A 95 -17.03 -24.63 -18.78
N SER A 96 -16.81 -23.31 -18.78
CA SER A 96 -15.79 -22.67 -17.95
C SER A 96 -16.23 -22.54 -16.48
N PRO A 97 -15.55 -23.22 -15.53
CA PRO A 97 -15.95 -23.19 -14.12
C PRO A 97 -15.84 -21.79 -13.52
N LEU A 98 -14.92 -20.97 -14.03
CA LEU A 98 -14.70 -19.58 -13.60
C LEU A 98 -15.97 -18.74 -13.78
N TRP A 99 -16.71 -18.88 -14.88
CA TRP A 99 -17.91 -18.06 -15.11
C TRP A 99 -19.11 -18.52 -14.26
N HIS A 100 -19.24 -19.83 -13.97
CA HIS A 100 -20.23 -20.30 -13.00
C HIS A 100 -19.90 -19.80 -11.59
N TYR A 101 -18.65 -19.96 -11.13
CA TYR A 101 -18.14 -19.43 -9.86
C TYR A 101 -18.37 -17.92 -9.73
N ARG A 102 -17.93 -17.13 -10.70
CA ARG A 102 -18.00 -15.67 -10.65
C ARG A 102 -19.42 -15.12 -10.75
N THR A 103 -20.34 -15.84 -11.40
CA THR A 103 -21.79 -15.53 -11.33
C THR A 103 -22.28 -15.71 -9.89
N ALA A 104 -22.26 -16.96 -9.38
CA ALA A 104 -22.78 -17.31 -8.06
C ALA A 104 -22.14 -16.51 -6.91
N ARG A 105 -20.83 -16.24 -7.00
CA ARG A 105 -20.13 -15.38 -6.05
C ARG A 105 -20.59 -13.92 -6.12
N SER A 106 -20.81 -13.37 -7.30
CA SER A 106 -21.27 -11.97 -7.42
C SER A 106 -22.73 -11.83 -6.97
N ASP A 107 -23.57 -12.84 -7.20
CA ASP A 107 -24.91 -12.93 -6.60
C ASP A 107 -24.83 -12.94 -5.06
N TYR A 108 -24.03 -13.84 -4.48
CA TYR A 108 -23.79 -13.92 -3.03
C TYR A 108 -23.23 -12.62 -2.45
N GLU A 109 -22.24 -11.99 -3.09
CA GLU A 109 -21.69 -10.69 -2.69
C GLU A 109 -22.76 -9.57 -2.75
N SER A 110 -23.70 -9.63 -3.71
CA SER A 110 -24.79 -8.64 -3.85
C SER A 110 -25.95 -8.81 -2.85
N ALA A 111 -26.13 -10.02 -2.30
CA ALA A 111 -27.26 -10.35 -1.44
C ALA A 111 -27.25 -9.60 -0.10
N LEU A 112 -28.43 -9.23 0.42
CA LEU A 112 -28.57 -8.68 1.77
C LEU A 112 -28.50 -9.79 2.83
N ASN A 113 -29.25 -10.88 2.65
CA ASN A 113 -29.07 -12.10 3.43
C ASN A 113 -28.11 -13.04 2.69
N LYS A 114 -26.97 -13.35 3.30
CA LYS A 114 -25.96 -14.24 2.71
C LYS A 114 -26.40 -15.71 2.73
N ALA A 115 -27.19 -16.12 3.72
CA ALA A 115 -27.61 -17.51 3.88
C ALA A 115 -28.45 -18.02 2.70
N ASP A 116 -29.39 -17.23 2.20
CA ASP A 116 -30.31 -17.63 1.12
C ASP A 116 -29.59 -17.87 -0.22
N HIS A 117 -28.43 -17.22 -0.41
CA HIS A 117 -27.70 -17.21 -1.68
C HIS A 117 -26.49 -18.17 -1.73
N ILE A 118 -26.15 -18.88 -0.65
CA ILE A 118 -25.01 -19.82 -0.64
C ILE A 118 -25.23 -21.04 -1.55
N SER A 119 -26.49 -21.41 -1.80
CA SER A 119 -26.92 -22.50 -2.68
C SER A 119 -26.32 -22.45 -4.09
N GLY A 120 -26.09 -21.25 -4.63
CA GLY A 120 -25.39 -21.09 -5.92
C GLY A 120 -23.93 -21.52 -5.86
N LEU A 121 -23.22 -21.21 -4.77
CA LEU A 121 -21.83 -21.62 -4.56
C LEU A 121 -21.71 -23.13 -4.30
N GLU A 122 -22.70 -23.73 -3.64
CA GLU A 122 -22.83 -25.18 -3.53
C GLU A 122 -23.00 -25.85 -4.91
N GLU A 123 -23.87 -25.31 -5.78
CA GLU A 123 -24.09 -25.86 -7.13
C GLU A 123 -22.79 -25.86 -7.95
N VAL A 124 -22.06 -24.74 -7.96
CA VAL A 124 -20.76 -24.64 -8.65
C VAL A 124 -19.78 -25.67 -8.09
N SER A 125 -19.69 -25.80 -6.77
CA SER A 125 -18.76 -26.73 -6.11
C SER A 125 -19.12 -28.20 -6.33
N ARG A 126 -20.41 -28.50 -6.49
CA ARG A 126 -20.94 -29.83 -6.84
C ARG A 126 -20.70 -30.17 -8.32
N LYS A 127 -20.83 -29.19 -9.21
CA LYS A 127 -20.67 -29.33 -10.67
C LYS A 127 -19.21 -29.38 -11.11
N PHE A 128 -18.32 -28.68 -10.39
CA PHE A 128 -16.89 -28.60 -10.69
C PHE A 128 -16.04 -28.97 -9.45
N PRO A 129 -16.07 -30.24 -8.99
CA PRO A 129 -15.52 -30.64 -7.69
C PRO A 129 -13.99 -30.49 -7.53
N ALA A 130 -13.25 -30.34 -8.63
CA ALA A 130 -11.82 -30.05 -8.65
C ALA A 130 -11.48 -28.54 -8.76
N TYR A 131 -12.48 -27.66 -8.85
CA TYR A 131 -12.26 -26.22 -9.05
C TYR A 131 -12.09 -25.49 -7.71
N LEU A 132 -10.85 -25.50 -7.22
CA LEU A 132 -10.45 -24.95 -5.92
C LEU A 132 -10.93 -23.50 -5.63
N PRO A 133 -10.97 -22.54 -6.57
CA PRO A 133 -11.47 -21.19 -6.28
C PRO A 133 -12.92 -21.18 -5.74
N ALA A 134 -13.80 -22.01 -6.30
CA ALA A 134 -15.19 -22.09 -5.85
C ALA A 134 -15.32 -22.80 -4.50
N LYS A 135 -14.69 -23.96 -4.33
CA LYS A 135 -14.71 -24.71 -3.06
C LYS A 135 -14.10 -23.92 -1.90
N HIS A 136 -12.98 -23.23 -2.14
CA HIS A 136 -12.36 -22.40 -1.12
C HIS A 136 -13.26 -21.20 -0.75
N PHE A 137 -13.81 -20.49 -1.74
CA PHE A 137 -14.72 -19.38 -1.43
C PHE A 137 -15.99 -19.85 -0.70
N LEU A 138 -16.53 -21.03 -1.04
CA LEU A 138 -17.64 -21.65 -0.32
C LEU A 138 -17.27 -22.00 1.14
N ALA A 139 -16.06 -22.51 1.40
CA ALA A 139 -15.57 -22.73 2.77
C ALA A 139 -15.52 -21.41 3.57
N THR A 140 -15.00 -20.33 2.97
CA THR A 140 -14.98 -19.01 3.62
C THR A 140 -16.37 -18.42 3.82
N ALA A 141 -17.31 -18.67 2.90
CA ALA A 141 -18.70 -18.25 3.03
C ALA A 141 -19.45 -19.00 4.15
N TYR A 142 -19.11 -20.28 4.39
CA TYR A 142 -19.63 -21.02 5.54
C TYR A 142 -19.07 -20.53 6.87
N LEU A 143 -17.78 -20.16 6.90
CA LEU A 143 -17.14 -19.53 8.07
C LEU A 143 -17.84 -18.21 8.42
N ASP A 144 -18.04 -17.33 7.45
CA ASP A 144 -18.77 -16.05 7.61
C ASP A 144 -20.25 -16.23 8.04
N LEU A 145 -20.81 -17.44 7.89
CA LEU A 145 -22.16 -17.82 8.33
C LEU A 145 -22.17 -18.66 9.63
N GLY A 146 -21.02 -18.84 10.30
CA GLY A 146 -20.88 -19.64 11.52
C GLY A 146 -21.06 -21.16 11.32
N GLN A 147 -21.11 -21.65 10.08
CA GLN A 147 -21.30 -23.07 9.75
C GLN A 147 -19.95 -23.82 9.77
N MET A 148 -19.32 -23.82 10.95
CA MET A 148 -17.92 -24.23 11.18
C MET A 148 -17.61 -25.63 10.60
N ASP A 149 -18.47 -26.62 10.86
CA ASP A 149 -18.29 -27.99 10.36
C ASP A 149 -18.20 -28.07 8.83
N LYS A 150 -19.00 -27.26 8.12
CA LYS A 150 -18.98 -27.24 6.65
C LYS A 150 -17.75 -26.54 6.10
N ALA A 151 -17.33 -25.44 6.75
CA ALA A 151 -16.08 -24.75 6.41
C ALA A 151 -14.87 -25.67 6.61
N TRP A 152 -14.82 -26.39 7.73
CA TRP A 152 -13.74 -27.33 8.07
C TRP A 152 -13.66 -28.51 7.09
N ASN A 153 -14.77 -29.18 6.81
CA ASN A 153 -14.77 -30.30 5.86
C ASN A 153 -14.32 -29.86 4.44
N LEU A 154 -14.78 -28.69 3.97
CA LEU A 154 -14.37 -28.17 2.67
C LEU A 154 -12.93 -27.67 2.62
N ILE A 155 -12.37 -27.09 3.70
CA ILE A 155 -10.96 -26.67 3.69
C ILE A 155 -10.03 -27.89 3.67
N LEU A 156 -10.39 -28.98 4.38
CA LEU A 156 -9.67 -30.25 4.29
C LEU A 156 -9.74 -30.86 2.89
N GLU A 157 -10.91 -30.86 2.23
CA GLU A 157 -11.04 -31.25 0.81
C GLU A 157 -10.17 -30.41 -0.14
N CYS A 158 -9.99 -29.12 0.14
CA CYS A 158 -9.11 -28.27 -0.67
C CYS A 158 -7.63 -28.56 -0.38
N LEU A 159 -7.27 -28.84 0.87
CA LEU A 159 -5.90 -29.10 1.31
C LEU A 159 -5.39 -30.47 0.85
N THR A 160 -6.23 -31.49 0.65
CA THR A 160 -5.78 -32.75 0.01
C THR A 160 -5.32 -32.55 -1.44
N GLN A 161 -5.92 -31.58 -2.15
CA GLN A 161 -5.56 -31.23 -3.53
C GLN A 161 -4.37 -30.26 -3.61
N ALA A 162 -4.24 -29.32 -2.65
CA ALA A 162 -3.16 -28.33 -2.64
C ALA A 162 -2.56 -28.10 -1.23
N PRO A 163 -1.83 -29.07 -0.65
CA PRO A 163 -1.42 -29.06 0.77
C PRO A 163 -0.51 -27.90 1.20
N ARG A 164 0.14 -27.22 0.24
CA ARG A 164 1.08 -26.12 0.50
C ARG A 164 0.53 -24.73 0.12
N SER A 165 -0.77 -24.65 -0.20
CA SER A 165 -1.42 -23.40 -0.62
C SER A 165 -1.62 -22.45 0.56
N ASN A 166 -0.84 -21.37 0.65
CA ASN A 166 -0.93 -20.40 1.74
C ASN A 166 -2.35 -19.84 1.97
N PRO A 167 -3.16 -19.51 0.93
CA PRO A 167 -4.55 -19.09 1.15
C PRO A 167 -5.43 -20.17 1.81
N LEU A 168 -5.24 -21.46 1.48
CA LEU A 168 -6.02 -22.54 2.10
C LEU A 168 -5.60 -22.77 3.56
N LEU A 169 -4.29 -22.76 3.81
CA LEU A 169 -3.73 -22.87 5.15
C LEU A 169 -4.14 -21.68 6.03
N ALA A 170 -4.23 -20.47 5.47
CA ALA A 170 -4.70 -19.29 6.19
C ALA A 170 -6.17 -19.41 6.60
N THR A 171 -7.06 -19.87 5.72
CA THR A 171 -8.46 -20.13 6.10
C THR A 171 -8.60 -21.33 7.05
N GLN A 172 -7.70 -22.33 6.99
CA GLN A 172 -7.65 -23.37 8.02
C GLN A 172 -7.28 -22.78 9.39
N ALA A 173 -6.28 -21.90 9.45
CA ALA A 173 -5.90 -21.19 10.67
C ALA A 173 -7.02 -20.26 11.18
N GLU A 174 -7.76 -19.61 10.29
CA GLU A 174 -8.94 -18.78 10.59
C GLU A 174 -10.05 -19.62 11.28
N ILE A 175 -10.40 -20.79 10.73
CA ILE A 175 -11.35 -21.73 11.35
C ILE A 175 -10.84 -22.23 12.71
N LEU A 176 -9.53 -22.48 12.84
CA LEU A 176 -8.92 -22.91 14.10
C LEU A 176 -8.94 -21.80 15.17
N LEU A 177 -8.82 -20.53 14.79
CA LEU A 177 -8.93 -19.39 15.71
C LEU A 177 -10.36 -19.23 16.22
N ASP A 178 -11.35 -19.24 15.33
CA ASP A 178 -12.78 -19.19 15.71
C ASP A 178 -13.20 -20.41 16.56
N SER A 179 -12.45 -21.52 16.45
CA SER A 179 -12.63 -22.74 17.27
C SER A 179 -11.82 -22.73 18.59
N GLY A 180 -11.09 -21.66 18.92
CA GLY A 180 -10.25 -21.56 20.12
C GLY A 180 -8.97 -22.40 20.11
N LEU A 181 -8.60 -22.99 18.97
CA LEU A 181 -7.43 -23.85 18.79
C LEU A 181 -6.18 -23.05 18.40
N HIS A 182 -5.94 -21.95 19.12
CA HIS A 182 -4.94 -20.91 18.78
C HIS A 182 -3.55 -21.48 18.46
N LYS A 183 -3.08 -22.49 19.20
CA LYS A 183 -1.74 -23.07 19.03
C LYS A 183 -1.55 -23.75 17.67
N GLN A 184 -2.59 -24.42 17.16
CA GLN A 184 -2.56 -25.03 15.83
C GLN A 184 -2.59 -23.95 14.74
N ALA A 185 -3.36 -22.88 14.95
CA ALA A 185 -3.33 -21.71 14.06
C ALA A 185 -1.95 -21.02 14.06
N LEU A 186 -1.30 -20.89 15.23
CA LEU A 186 0.04 -20.30 15.38
C LEU A 186 1.10 -21.08 14.59
N GLU A 187 1.12 -22.41 14.70
CA GLU A 187 2.02 -23.28 13.93
C GLU A 187 1.84 -23.09 12.42
N ILE A 188 0.59 -23.08 11.94
CA ILE A 188 0.27 -22.87 10.53
C ILE A 188 0.67 -21.47 10.05
N LEU A 189 0.37 -20.42 10.83
CA LEU A 189 0.62 -19.03 10.45
C LEU A 189 2.11 -18.66 10.47
N ASN A 190 2.87 -19.15 11.45
CA ASN A 190 4.33 -19.05 11.45
C ASN A 190 4.88 -19.69 10.16
N ALA A 191 4.53 -20.94 9.88
CA ALA A 191 4.96 -21.64 8.69
C ALA A 191 4.47 -20.99 7.37
N ILE A 192 3.40 -20.19 7.36
CA ILE A 192 3.01 -19.36 6.21
C ILE A 192 3.94 -18.15 6.09
N THR A 193 4.15 -17.38 7.17
CA THR A 193 4.92 -16.12 7.16
C THR A 193 6.42 -16.31 6.91
N GLU A 194 6.98 -17.47 7.25
CA GLU A 194 8.32 -17.89 6.80
C GLU A 194 8.45 -17.96 5.26
N ARG A 195 7.36 -18.31 4.57
CA ARG A 195 7.32 -18.52 3.11
C ARG A 195 6.77 -17.30 2.35
N ASP A 196 5.91 -16.50 2.97
CA ASP A 196 5.36 -15.26 2.44
C ASP A 196 5.47 -14.13 3.47
N THR A 197 6.55 -13.35 3.33
CA THR A 197 6.88 -12.20 4.18
C THR A 197 6.19 -10.90 3.75
N ARG A 198 5.23 -10.94 2.82
CA ARG A 198 4.70 -9.75 2.14
C ARG A 198 3.18 -9.62 2.18
N THR A 199 2.44 -10.70 2.35
CA THR A 199 0.96 -10.69 2.39
C THR A 199 0.44 -10.27 3.76
N PRO A 200 -0.15 -9.06 3.94
CA PRO A 200 -0.48 -8.54 5.28
C PRO A 200 -1.61 -9.30 6.00
N PHE A 201 -2.46 -10.01 5.28
CA PHE A 201 -3.55 -10.80 5.87
C PHE A 201 -3.05 -11.93 6.79
N TYR A 202 -1.92 -12.57 6.44
CA TYR A 202 -1.33 -13.61 7.29
C TYR A 202 -0.75 -13.01 8.59
N TYR A 203 -0.15 -11.82 8.50
CA TYR A 203 0.33 -11.08 9.67
C TYR A 203 -0.81 -10.53 10.54
N ARG A 204 -1.97 -10.20 9.95
CA ARG A 204 -3.21 -9.88 10.69
C ARG A 204 -3.64 -11.05 11.56
N LEU A 205 -3.81 -12.23 10.96
CA LEU A 205 -4.16 -13.46 11.68
C LEU A 205 -3.10 -13.81 12.73
N LEU A 206 -1.81 -13.73 12.38
CA LEU A 206 -0.72 -14.06 13.30
C LEU A 206 -0.70 -13.13 14.53
N GLY A 207 -0.89 -11.83 14.35
CA GLY A 207 -1.01 -10.87 15.45
C GLY A 207 -2.23 -11.12 16.34
N GLU A 208 -3.36 -11.49 15.75
CA GLU A 208 -4.57 -11.90 16.45
C GLU A 208 -4.32 -13.15 17.32
N VAL A 209 -3.56 -14.14 16.84
CA VAL A 209 -3.16 -15.31 17.66
C VAL A 209 -2.26 -14.93 18.82
N TYR A 210 -1.26 -14.07 18.59
CA TYR A 210 -0.34 -13.62 19.65
C TYR A 210 -1.10 -12.90 20.77
N LEU A 211 -2.07 -12.05 20.43
CA LEU A 211 -2.93 -11.36 21.40
C LEU A 211 -3.83 -12.34 22.18
N LEU A 212 -4.44 -13.33 21.52
CA LEU A 212 -5.32 -14.32 22.16
C LEU A 212 -4.57 -15.27 23.11
N GLU A 213 -3.32 -15.64 22.80
CA GLU A 213 -2.46 -16.43 23.69
C GLU A 213 -1.76 -15.59 24.78
N GLY A 214 -1.95 -14.27 24.81
CA GLY A 214 -1.30 -13.36 25.78
C GLY A 214 0.22 -13.22 25.59
N ASN A 215 0.73 -13.55 24.41
CA ASN A 215 2.15 -13.55 24.08
C ASN A 215 2.61 -12.17 23.56
N ALA A 216 3.89 -11.87 23.73
CA ALA A 216 4.50 -10.68 23.13
C ALA A 216 4.48 -10.78 21.59
N VAL A 217 3.89 -9.79 20.92
CA VAL A 217 3.86 -9.70 19.45
C VAL A 217 5.28 -9.39 18.94
N PRO A 218 5.85 -10.17 18.00
CA PRO A 218 7.16 -9.87 17.44
C PRO A 218 7.14 -8.57 16.61
N GLU A 219 8.23 -7.80 16.65
CA GLU A 219 8.35 -6.50 15.95
C GLU A 219 8.05 -6.59 14.44
N GLN A 220 8.42 -7.70 13.79
CA GLN A 220 8.10 -7.96 12.39
C GLN A 220 6.58 -8.07 12.15
N VAL A 221 5.83 -8.65 13.09
CA VAL A 221 4.37 -8.75 13.02
C VAL A 221 3.74 -7.38 13.24
N GLU A 222 4.21 -6.62 14.24
CA GLU A 222 3.75 -5.26 14.50
C GLU A 222 3.96 -4.32 13.30
N ASN A 223 5.17 -4.32 12.72
CA ASN A 223 5.48 -3.57 11.50
C ASN A 223 4.58 -3.94 10.30
N MET A 224 4.19 -5.22 10.17
CA MET A 224 3.27 -5.67 9.11
C MET A 224 1.79 -5.39 9.43
N LEU A 225 1.39 -5.37 10.71
CA LEU A 225 0.03 -4.99 11.14
C LEU A 225 -0.30 -3.55 10.76
N VAL A 226 0.67 -2.63 10.82
CA VAL A 226 0.56 -1.24 10.32
C VAL A 226 0.26 -1.17 8.81
N LEU A 227 0.44 -2.27 8.07
CA LEU A 227 0.10 -2.40 6.64
C LEU A 227 -1.17 -3.24 6.39
N ALA A 228 -1.79 -3.81 7.44
CA ALA A 228 -2.76 -4.89 7.32
C ALA A 228 -4.24 -4.49 7.50
N THR A 229 -4.57 -3.21 7.60
CA THR A 229 -5.93 -2.74 7.90
C THR A 229 -6.66 -2.08 6.71
N PRO A 230 -7.90 -2.49 6.39
CA PRO A 230 -8.44 -3.85 6.49
C PRO A 230 -7.93 -4.70 5.31
N SER A 231 -7.17 -5.76 5.61
CA SER A 231 -6.70 -6.70 4.60
C SER A 231 -7.81 -7.66 4.17
N GLU A 232 -8.08 -7.70 2.86
CA GLU A 232 -9.09 -8.58 2.27
C GLU A 232 -8.63 -10.05 2.38
N ARG A 233 -9.53 -10.96 2.78
CA ARG A 233 -9.23 -12.39 2.98
C ARG A 233 -8.58 -12.99 1.74
N THR A 234 -7.44 -13.66 1.93
CA THR A 234 -6.70 -14.33 0.85
C THR A 234 -7.44 -15.55 0.36
N ILE A 235 -7.78 -15.57 -0.93
CA ILE A 235 -8.50 -16.66 -1.59
C ILE A 235 -7.65 -17.30 -2.68
N VAL A 236 -8.03 -18.51 -3.12
CA VAL A 236 -7.38 -19.16 -4.27
C VAL A 236 -7.96 -18.52 -5.53
N LEU A 237 -7.11 -17.80 -6.27
CA LEU A 237 -7.50 -17.02 -7.45
C LEU A 237 -7.19 -17.76 -8.75
N ASP A 238 -8.15 -17.74 -9.67
CA ASP A 238 -7.95 -18.25 -11.02
C ASP A 238 -6.86 -17.45 -11.79
N PRO A 239 -5.99 -18.08 -12.62
CA PRO A 239 -4.98 -17.36 -13.40
C PRO A 239 -5.53 -16.27 -14.32
N LEU A 240 -6.80 -16.34 -14.74
CA LEU A 240 -7.48 -15.30 -15.50
C LEU A 240 -8.07 -14.22 -14.58
N GLU A 241 -8.62 -14.60 -13.42
CA GLU A 241 -9.04 -13.66 -12.36
C GLU A 241 -7.89 -12.75 -11.90
N GLN A 242 -6.70 -13.30 -11.69
CA GLN A 242 -5.49 -12.54 -11.33
C GLN A 242 -5.11 -11.45 -12.35
N LYS A 243 -5.48 -11.62 -13.63
CA LYS A 243 -5.28 -10.58 -14.68
C LYS A 243 -6.32 -9.47 -14.56
N PHE A 244 -7.55 -9.80 -14.17
CA PHE A 244 -8.66 -8.84 -14.08
C PHE A 244 -8.75 -8.06 -12.76
N LEU A 245 -8.27 -8.63 -11.65
CA LEU A 245 -8.23 -7.90 -10.36
C LEU A 245 -7.34 -6.64 -10.42
N LYS A 246 -6.40 -6.59 -11.37
CA LYS A 246 -5.60 -5.38 -11.70
C LYS A 246 -6.44 -4.21 -12.24
N GLN A 247 -7.74 -4.39 -12.49
CA GLN A 247 -8.67 -3.32 -12.83
C GLN A 247 -9.19 -2.56 -11.59
N LYS A 248 -8.93 -3.05 -10.37
CA LYS A 248 -9.28 -2.38 -9.12
C LYS A 248 -8.53 -1.05 -9.03
N THR A 249 -9.26 0.05 -8.91
CA THR A 249 -8.70 1.41 -8.94
C THR A 249 -9.54 2.36 -8.08
N GLY A 250 -9.21 3.63 -8.16
CA GLY A 250 -9.82 4.71 -7.39
C GLY A 250 -8.79 5.45 -6.55
N ARG A 251 -9.18 6.65 -6.12
CA ARG A 251 -8.35 7.62 -5.38
C ARG A 251 -7.57 6.95 -4.26
N ASP A 252 -8.28 6.33 -3.32
CA ASP A 252 -7.68 5.82 -2.09
C ASP A 252 -6.87 4.54 -2.33
N HIS A 253 -7.22 3.76 -3.37
CA HIS A 253 -6.43 2.60 -3.80
C HIS A 253 -5.08 3.05 -4.35
N GLN A 254 -5.07 4.06 -5.22
CA GLN A 254 -3.85 4.62 -5.78
C GLN A 254 -3.02 5.37 -4.74
N ILE A 255 -3.64 6.13 -3.82
CA ILE A 255 -2.94 6.75 -2.67
C ILE A 255 -2.17 5.68 -1.87
N ARG A 256 -2.81 4.56 -1.53
CA ARG A 256 -2.14 3.45 -0.82
C ARG A 256 -0.99 2.84 -1.63
N GLN A 257 -1.15 2.65 -2.95
CA GLN A 257 -0.07 2.15 -3.81
C GLN A 257 1.11 3.14 -3.91
N VAL A 258 0.84 4.44 -4.05
CA VAL A 258 1.89 5.48 -4.09
C VAL A 258 2.64 5.54 -2.76
N GLN A 259 1.92 5.57 -1.63
CA GLN A 259 2.51 5.56 -0.29
C GLN A 259 3.35 4.30 -0.02
N ALA A 260 2.88 3.12 -0.45
CA ALA A 260 3.64 1.88 -0.34
C ALA A 260 4.95 1.92 -1.16
N ASN A 261 4.92 2.49 -2.37
CA ASN A 261 6.13 2.66 -3.18
C ASN A 261 7.10 3.69 -2.57
N LEU A 262 6.61 4.80 -2.01
CA LEU A 262 7.44 5.76 -1.27
C LEU A 262 8.12 5.11 -0.06
N ARG A 263 7.38 4.38 0.78
CA ARG A 263 7.93 3.63 1.93
C ARG A 263 8.96 2.58 1.51
N GLY A 264 8.74 1.93 0.37
CA GLY A 264 9.67 0.94 -0.21
C GLY A 264 10.84 1.55 -1.01
N GLY A 265 11.05 2.87 -1.00
CA GLY A 265 12.12 3.54 -1.74
C GLY A 265 11.95 3.59 -3.27
N ASN A 266 10.83 3.08 -3.80
CA ASN A 266 10.55 2.98 -5.24
C ASN A 266 10.01 4.32 -5.81
N THR A 267 10.79 5.40 -5.67
CA THR A 267 10.36 6.77 -6.01
C THR A 267 9.85 6.92 -7.45
N ALA A 268 10.53 6.30 -8.43
CA ALA A 268 10.11 6.31 -9.83
C ALA A 268 8.78 5.58 -10.08
N ALA A 269 8.44 4.55 -9.30
CA ALA A 269 7.15 3.89 -9.37
C ALA A 269 6.05 4.70 -8.68
N ALA A 270 6.38 5.38 -7.57
CA ALA A 270 5.48 6.30 -6.88
C ALA A 270 5.09 7.50 -7.76
N ASP A 271 6.05 8.18 -8.39
CA ASP A 271 5.79 9.31 -9.30
C ASP A 271 4.93 8.88 -10.50
N LYS A 272 5.27 7.74 -11.14
CA LYS A 272 4.49 7.17 -12.25
C LYS A 272 3.02 6.89 -11.91
N LEU A 273 2.72 6.57 -10.64
CA LEU A 273 1.35 6.39 -10.14
C LEU A 273 0.70 7.71 -9.68
N ALA A 274 1.49 8.67 -9.19
CA ALA A 274 0.99 9.96 -8.71
C ALA A 274 0.56 10.90 -9.85
N GLN A 275 1.22 10.89 -11.01
CA GLN A 275 0.84 11.72 -12.17
C GLN A 275 -0.61 11.50 -12.65
N PRO A 276 -1.09 10.27 -12.95
CA PRO A 276 -2.49 10.06 -13.36
C PRO A 276 -3.48 10.34 -12.22
N LEU A 277 -3.09 10.13 -10.97
CA LEU A 277 -3.91 10.44 -9.80
C LEU A 277 -4.13 11.96 -9.66
N LEU A 278 -3.08 12.77 -9.81
CA LEU A 278 -3.16 14.24 -9.81
C LEU A 278 -4.02 14.76 -10.97
N ASN A 279 -3.89 14.17 -12.16
CA ASN A 279 -4.73 14.53 -13.31
C ASN A 279 -6.22 14.16 -13.13
N ALA A 280 -6.52 13.12 -12.34
CA ALA A 280 -7.90 12.69 -12.05
C ALA A 280 -8.56 13.44 -10.88
N PHE A 281 -7.76 14.02 -9.97
CA PHE A 281 -8.21 14.82 -8.83
C PHE A 281 -7.37 16.10 -8.66
N PRO A 282 -7.32 16.99 -9.67
CA PRO A 282 -6.43 18.16 -9.64
C PRO A 282 -6.76 19.14 -8.52
N GLY A 283 -8.01 19.16 -8.04
CA GLY A 283 -8.44 19.97 -6.89
C GLY A 283 -8.07 19.39 -5.52
N ASP A 284 -7.66 18.12 -5.43
CA ASP A 284 -7.52 17.43 -4.14
C ASP A 284 -6.20 17.78 -3.41
N PRO A 285 -6.27 18.32 -2.18
CA PRO A 285 -5.08 18.77 -1.44
C PRO A 285 -4.15 17.63 -1.03
N GLY A 286 -4.72 16.48 -0.67
CA GLY A 286 -3.96 15.29 -0.27
C GLY A 286 -3.24 14.65 -1.45
N VAL A 287 -3.89 14.62 -2.61
CA VAL A 287 -3.28 14.18 -3.88
C VAL A 287 -2.19 15.15 -4.32
N ARG A 288 -2.41 16.47 -4.28
CA ARG A 288 -1.36 17.47 -4.57
C ARG A 288 -0.13 17.31 -3.68
N ASN A 289 -0.33 17.18 -2.36
CA ASN A 289 0.75 16.95 -1.40
C ASN A 289 1.51 15.64 -1.72
N LEU A 290 0.80 14.54 -1.93
CA LEU A 290 1.41 13.24 -2.24
C LEU A 290 2.16 13.24 -3.59
N ALA A 291 1.63 13.92 -4.60
CA ALA A 291 2.30 14.09 -5.89
C ALA A 291 3.56 14.96 -5.76
N ALA A 292 3.52 16.03 -4.98
CA ALA A 292 4.68 16.85 -4.67
C ALA A 292 5.77 16.06 -3.91
N GLN A 293 5.39 15.17 -2.98
CA GLN A 293 6.33 14.25 -2.32
C GLN A 293 7.03 13.34 -3.33
N CYS A 294 6.28 12.78 -4.29
CA CYS A 294 6.85 11.93 -5.35
C CYS A 294 7.78 12.71 -6.29
N MET A 295 7.36 13.90 -6.72
CA MET A 295 8.17 14.79 -7.57
C MET A 295 9.48 15.18 -6.86
N HIS A 296 9.42 15.61 -5.60
CA HIS A 296 10.60 15.97 -4.80
C HIS A 296 11.54 14.78 -4.61
N ALA A 297 11.01 13.59 -4.26
CA ALA A 297 11.79 12.36 -4.14
C ALA A 297 12.36 11.83 -5.48
N ALA A 298 11.85 12.33 -6.60
CA ALA A 298 12.39 12.12 -7.95
C ALA A 298 13.32 13.27 -8.42
N GLY A 299 13.70 14.21 -7.55
CA GLY A 299 14.57 15.35 -7.85
C GLY A 299 13.86 16.54 -8.53
N ARG A 300 12.56 16.45 -8.79
CA ARG A 300 11.74 17.47 -9.48
C ARG A 300 11.22 18.54 -8.50
N SER A 301 12.08 19.00 -7.57
CA SER A 301 11.71 19.90 -6.46
C SER A 301 11.02 21.20 -6.91
N ALA A 302 11.39 21.77 -8.06
CA ALA A 302 10.76 22.98 -8.59
C ALA A 302 9.30 22.78 -9.04
N GLU A 303 8.96 21.59 -9.56
CA GLU A 303 7.59 21.22 -9.91
C GLU A 303 6.78 20.88 -8.65
N ALA A 304 7.38 20.13 -7.72
CA ALA A 304 6.80 19.83 -6.41
C ALA A 304 6.37 21.11 -5.68
N ARG A 305 7.25 22.12 -5.63
CA ARG A 305 6.91 23.43 -5.05
C ARG A 305 5.72 24.08 -5.75
N LYS A 306 5.67 24.09 -7.09
CA LYS A 306 4.54 24.69 -7.83
C LYS A 306 3.21 24.03 -7.47
N VAL A 307 3.18 22.70 -7.38
CA VAL A 307 1.98 21.93 -6.98
C VAL A 307 1.53 22.25 -5.55
N LEU A 308 2.46 22.50 -4.62
CA LEU A 308 2.17 22.92 -3.25
C LEU A 308 1.72 24.39 -3.16
N GLU A 309 2.27 25.27 -4.00
CA GLU A 309 1.87 26.67 -4.11
C GLU A 309 0.46 26.83 -4.72
N GLU A 310 0.00 25.85 -5.50
CA GLU A 310 -1.36 25.73 -6.07
C GLU A 310 -2.40 25.11 -5.11
N ILE A 311 -2.03 24.71 -3.88
CA ILE A 311 -3.00 24.34 -2.84
C ILE A 311 -3.59 25.64 -2.24
N SER A 312 -4.92 25.78 -2.30
CA SER A 312 -5.62 26.92 -1.68
C SER A 312 -5.35 26.99 -0.16
N PRO A 313 -5.20 28.19 0.44
CA PRO A 313 -4.81 28.34 1.85
C PRO A 313 -5.69 27.55 2.83
N GLU A 314 -7.00 27.54 2.63
CA GLU A 314 -8.00 26.86 3.46
C GLU A 314 -7.88 25.32 3.45
N PHE A 315 -7.07 24.77 2.55
CA PHE A 315 -6.80 23.33 2.42
C PHE A 315 -5.34 22.95 2.65
N LYS A 316 -4.49 23.90 3.05
CA LYS A 316 -3.10 23.58 3.41
C LYS A 316 -3.07 22.82 4.73
N THR A 317 -2.25 21.78 4.75
CA THR A 317 -1.93 21.03 5.96
C THR A 317 -0.51 21.33 6.41
N ASP A 318 -0.23 21.17 7.70
CA ASP A 318 1.12 21.26 8.24
C ASP A 318 2.10 20.33 7.49
N SER A 319 1.65 19.14 7.08
CA SER A 319 2.48 18.21 6.30
C SER A 319 2.90 18.75 4.92
N SER A 320 2.00 19.46 4.22
CA SER A 320 2.30 20.13 2.95
C SER A 320 3.14 21.40 3.14
N ASN A 321 2.94 22.12 4.25
CA ASN A 321 3.75 23.28 4.61
C ASN A 321 5.20 22.87 4.95
N LEU A 322 5.41 21.81 5.74
CA LEU A 322 6.74 21.28 6.06
C LEU A 322 7.51 20.79 4.82
N LEU A 323 6.83 20.15 3.87
CA LEU A 323 7.43 19.77 2.59
C LEU A 323 7.83 21.00 1.76
N LEU A 324 6.98 22.04 1.72
CA LEU A 324 7.29 23.30 1.07
C LEU A 324 8.48 24.01 1.74
N VAL A 325 8.61 23.94 3.08
CA VAL A 325 9.77 24.45 3.83
C VAL A 325 11.05 23.73 3.39
N ASP A 326 11.08 22.40 3.35
CA ASP A 326 12.31 21.68 3.02
C ASP A 326 12.75 21.90 1.57
N ILE A 327 11.80 21.94 0.62
CA ILE A 327 12.07 22.31 -0.77
C ILE A 327 12.62 23.75 -0.88
N LEU A 328 12.01 24.72 -0.18
CA LEU A 328 12.49 26.11 -0.17
C LEU A 328 13.90 26.22 0.42
N VAL A 329 14.25 25.40 1.41
CA VAL A 329 15.61 25.36 1.97
C VAL A 329 16.60 24.69 1.01
N GLN A 330 16.23 23.57 0.36
CA GLN A 330 17.07 22.95 -0.68
C GLN A 330 17.39 23.96 -1.80
N GLU A 331 16.36 24.54 -2.41
CA GLU A 331 16.51 25.55 -3.46
C GLU A 331 17.33 26.78 -2.98
N ALA A 332 17.33 27.09 -1.67
CA ALA A 332 18.13 28.17 -1.12
C ALA A 332 19.60 27.82 -0.92
N GLN A 333 19.92 26.56 -0.58
CA GLN A 333 21.28 26.07 -0.49
C GLN A 333 21.90 25.94 -1.91
N ASP A 334 21.12 25.49 -2.89
CA ASP A 334 21.53 25.46 -4.31
C ASP A 334 21.80 26.87 -4.85
N LEU A 335 21.01 27.87 -4.43
CA LEU A 335 21.26 29.27 -4.77
C LEU A 335 22.48 29.87 -4.03
N GLN A 336 22.87 29.34 -2.87
CA GLN A 336 24.11 29.75 -2.18
C GLN A 336 25.35 29.23 -2.90
N THR A 337 25.37 27.97 -3.35
CA THR A 337 26.49 27.42 -4.12
C THR A 337 26.66 28.11 -5.49
N GLN A 338 25.58 28.65 -6.05
CA GLN A 338 25.56 29.50 -7.25
C GLN A 338 25.87 31.00 -6.96
N GLY A 339 26.14 31.39 -5.71
CA GLY A 339 26.45 32.77 -5.32
C GLY A 339 25.24 33.73 -5.28
N ALA A 340 24.02 33.26 -5.55
CA ALA A 340 22.78 34.03 -5.61
C ALA A 340 22.20 34.35 -4.21
N ASN A 341 23.04 34.86 -3.32
CA ASN A 341 22.81 35.00 -1.89
C ASN A 341 21.51 35.76 -1.51
N SER A 342 21.15 36.82 -2.24
CA SER A 342 19.90 37.56 -1.98
C SER A 342 18.64 36.70 -2.25
N SER A 343 18.64 35.94 -3.35
CA SER A 343 17.54 35.02 -3.70
C SER A 343 17.43 33.86 -2.71
N SER A 344 18.57 33.33 -2.24
CA SER A 344 18.63 32.34 -1.16
C SER A 344 18.05 32.89 0.15
N GLN A 345 18.54 34.03 0.63
CA GLN A 345 18.06 34.70 1.85
C GLN A 345 16.56 35.06 1.80
N ARG A 346 15.99 35.30 0.62
CA ARG A 346 14.53 35.46 0.43
C ARG A 346 13.78 34.13 0.62
N LYS A 347 14.29 33.01 0.09
CA LYS A 347 13.68 31.68 0.28
C LYS A 347 13.76 31.21 1.74
N ILE A 348 14.92 31.36 2.40
CA ILE A 348 15.12 30.91 3.80
C ILE A 348 14.19 31.67 4.76
N ARG A 349 14.00 32.99 4.57
CA ARG A 349 13.03 33.76 5.38
C ARG A 349 11.60 33.24 5.20
N ARG A 350 11.15 33.02 3.97
CA ARG A 350 9.84 32.41 3.70
C ARG A 350 9.71 31.00 4.31
N ALA A 351 10.76 30.20 4.27
CA ALA A 351 10.79 28.87 4.86
C ALA A 351 10.68 28.91 6.40
N ARG A 352 11.39 29.83 7.06
CA ARG A 352 11.24 30.15 8.50
C ARG A 352 9.80 30.55 8.83
N ASP A 353 9.21 31.42 8.01
CA ASP A 353 7.88 31.99 8.29
C ASP A 353 6.78 30.91 8.19
N ILE A 354 6.86 30.00 7.21
CA ILE A 354 5.98 28.82 7.11
C ILE A 354 6.26 27.82 8.25
N ALA A 355 7.51 27.66 8.70
CA ALA A 355 7.81 26.81 9.85
C ALA A 355 7.19 27.35 11.15
N ASN A 356 7.17 28.68 11.33
CA ASN A 356 6.47 29.33 12.45
C ASN A 356 4.94 29.19 12.36
N GLU A 357 4.36 29.25 11.15
CA GLU A 357 2.93 28.97 10.91
C GLU A 357 2.56 27.56 11.40
N VAL A 358 3.36 26.55 11.01
CA VAL A 358 3.17 25.16 11.48
C VAL A 358 3.33 25.03 13.00
N ILE A 359 4.34 25.67 13.61
CA ILE A 359 4.51 25.65 15.09
C ILE A 359 3.33 26.33 15.80
N GLY A 360 2.66 27.30 15.17
CA GLY A 360 1.43 27.91 15.68
C GLY A 360 0.23 26.96 15.65
N ASN A 361 0.12 26.11 14.62
CA ASN A 361 -0.93 25.11 14.46
C ASN A 361 -0.69 23.87 15.34
N THR A 362 0.53 23.33 15.31
CA THR A 362 0.95 22.09 15.99
C THR A 362 2.25 22.29 16.78
N PRO A 363 2.20 22.93 17.97
CA PRO A 363 3.38 23.25 18.78
C PRO A 363 4.27 22.04 19.16
N SER A 364 3.74 20.82 19.08
CA SER A 364 4.41 19.56 19.39
C SER A 364 5.02 18.82 18.20
N ASP A 365 4.93 19.33 16.95
CA ASP A 365 5.65 18.68 15.84
C ASP A 365 7.14 19.01 15.88
N TRP A 366 7.95 18.04 16.32
CA TRP A 366 9.41 18.13 16.34
C TRP A 366 10.02 18.47 14.97
N LYS A 367 9.36 18.10 13.86
CA LYS A 367 9.83 18.40 12.50
C LYS A 367 9.78 19.89 12.23
N ALA A 368 8.73 20.57 12.70
CA ALA A 368 8.55 22.01 12.53
C ALA A 368 9.65 22.78 13.27
N HIS A 369 9.94 22.39 14.51
CA HIS A 369 11.06 22.93 15.29
C HIS A 369 12.43 22.62 14.66
N PHE A 370 12.61 21.42 14.09
CA PHE A 370 13.84 21.05 13.37
C PHE A 370 14.06 21.89 12.10
N VAL A 371 13.05 22.04 11.24
CA VAL A 371 13.19 22.86 10.03
C VAL A 371 13.26 24.36 10.32
N LEU A 372 12.63 24.84 11.40
CA LEU A 372 12.85 26.19 11.92
C LEU A 372 14.32 26.37 12.33
N GLY A 373 14.89 25.42 13.08
CA GLY A 373 16.30 25.43 13.45
C GLY A 373 17.25 25.44 12.25
N LYS A 374 16.96 24.59 11.24
CA LYS A 374 17.65 24.57 9.93
C LYS A 374 17.59 25.94 9.25
N CYS A 375 16.44 26.61 9.26
CA CYS A 375 16.29 27.95 8.67
C CYS A 375 17.05 29.02 9.46
N LEU A 376 16.92 29.07 10.79
CA LEU A 376 17.56 30.08 11.64
C LEU A 376 19.09 30.02 11.57
N GLN A 377 19.67 28.82 11.49
CA GLN A 377 21.11 28.62 11.24
C GLN A 377 21.54 29.25 9.90
N LEU A 378 20.77 29.04 8.82
CA LEU A 378 21.03 29.63 7.50
C LEU A 378 20.76 31.15 7.42
N LEU A 379 20.06 31.72 8.41
CA LEU A 379 19.94 33.16 8.64
C LEU A 379 20.99 33.72 9.63
N ASN A 380 21.90 32.87 10.12
CA ASN A 380 22.89 33.17 11.15
C ASN A 380 22.31 33.59 12.53
N ASP A 381 21.02 33.32 12.81
CA ASP A 381 20.48 33.36 14.16
C ASP A 381 20.76 32.03 14.87
N LEU A 382 22.03 31.87 15.28
CA LEU A 382 22.51 30.65 15.91
C LEU A 382 21.85 30.40 17.28
N GLN A 383 21.47 31.44 18.02
CA GLN A 383 20.80 31.31 19.33
C GLN A 383 19.32 30.97 19.18
N GLY A 384 18.63 31.48 18.16
CA GLY A 384 17.32 30.97 17.73
C GLY A 384 17.41 29.51 17.30
N ALA A 385 18.35 29.18 16.41
CA ALA A 385 18.55 27.81 15.92
C ALA A 385 18.80 26.81 17.05
N LYS A 386 19.68 27.13 18.01
CA LYS A 386 19.94 26.30 19.20
C LYS A 386 18.65 26.02 19.98
N ARG A 387 17.84 27.04 20.24
CA ARG A 387 16.57 26.91 20.99
C ARG A 387 15.57 26.01 20.25
N SER A 388 15.34 26.24 18.96
CA SER A 388 14.43 25.40 18.16
C SER A 388 14.90 23.94 18.07
N LEU A 389 16.20 23.69 17.89
CA LEU A 389 16.75 22.33 17.82
C LEU A 389 16.71 21.60 19.16
N LEU A 390 16.85 22.30 20.29
CA LEU A 390 16.62 21.73 21.62
C LEU A 390 15.14 21.33 21.83
N THR A 391 14.18 22.16 21.38
CA THR A 391 12.75 21.80 21.41
C THR A 391 12.44 20.61 20.50
N ALA A 392 13.06 20.52 19.32
CA ALA A 392 12.93 19.38 18.45
C ALA A 392 13.45 18.07 19.10
N LEU A 393 14.56 18.12 19.84
CA LEU A 393 15.06 16.97 20.60
C LEU A 393 14.23 16.65 21.85
N SER A 394 13.66 17.62 22.57
CA SER A 394 12.80 17.29 23.72
C SER A 394 11.52 16.59 23.28
N LEU A 395 11.01 16.91 22.09
CA LEU A 395 9.87 16.26 21.44
C LEU A 395 10.24 14.92 20.75
N ASN A 396 11.47 14.75 20.27
CA ASN A 396 11.98 13.50 19.68
C ASN A 396 13.45 13.23 20.07
N GLN A 397 13.62 12.56 21.22
CA GLN A 397 14.91 12.45 21.93
C GLN A 397 15.97 11.60 21.22
N GLN A 398 15.57 10.76 20.25
CA GLN A 398 16.48 9.87 19.50
C GLN A 398 16.71 10.35 18.05
N ASN A 399 16.33 11.59 17.72
CA ASN A 399 16.46 12.10 16.36
C ASN A 399 17.92 12.49 16.01
N VAL A 400 18.69 11.52 15.53
CA VAL A 400 20.09 11.69 15.11
C VAL A 400 20.30 12.87 14.15
N PRO A 401 19.48 13.11 13.09
CA PRO A 401 19.63 14.29 12.23
C PRO A 401 19.48 15.64 12.96
N THR A 402 18.54 15.75 13.90
CA THR A 402 18.37 16.95 14.74
C THR A 402 19.56 17.12 15.68
N ALA A 403 20.08 16.03 16.26
CA ALA A 403 21.24 16.07 17.13
C ALA A 403 22.52 16.48 16.37
N PHE A 404 22.75 15.99 15.15
CA PHE A 404 23.84 16.50 14.30
C PHE A 404 23.69 17.99 14.02
N ARG A 405 22.48 18.46 13.70
CA ARG A 405 22.21 19.89 13.47
C ARG A 405 22.47 20.74 14.71
N LEU A 406 22.11 20.25 15.89
CA LEU A 406 22.38 20.92 17.16
C LEU A 406 23.89 20.96 17.44
N PHE A 407 24.64 19.90 17.13
CA PHE A 407 26.10 19.89 17.25
C PHE A 407 26.78 20.90 16.30
N GLU A 408 26.32 21.03 15.05
CA GLU A 408 26.80 22.07 14.12
C GLU A 408 26.59 23.47 14.69
N VAL A 409 25.36 23.78 15.12
CA VAL A 409 25.01 25.10 15.69
C VAL A 409 25.77 25.37 16.98
N ALA A 410 25.91 24.38 17.86
CA ALA A 410 26.70 24.49 19.08
C ALA A 410 28.18 24.74 18.77
N THR A 411 28.74 24.09 17.74
CA THR A 411 30.12 24.33 17.29
C THR A 411 30.29 25.75 16.74
N GLN A 412 29.32 26.26 15.97
CA GLN A 412 29.30 27.64 15.46
C GLN A 412 29.17 28.67 16.60
N LEU A 413 28.54 28.30 17.73
CA LEU A 413 28.46 29.11 18.95
C LEU A 413 29.66 28.94 19.91
N ASN A 414 30.59 28.02 19.64
CA ASN A 414 31.61 27.54 20.60
C ASN A 414 31.01 27.01 21.94
N ASP A 415 29.77 26.51 21.89
CA ASP A 415 29.01 25.99 23.01
C ASP A 415 29.34 24.51 23.25
N ARG A 416 30.42 24.27 24.00
CA ARG A 416 30.96 22.93 24.23
C ARG A 416 29.99 21.99 24.94
N GLU A 417 29.20 22.49 25.89
CA GLU A 417 28.25 21.64 26.64
C GLU A 417 27.06 21.21 25.79
N THR A 418 26.48 22.12 25.00
CA THR A 418 25.41 21.75 24.06
C THR A 418 25.93 20.80 22.98
N GLY A 419 27.16 21.01 22.50
CA GLY A 419 27.83 20.10 21.56
C GLY A 419 28.06 18.70 22.15
N LYS A 420 28.50 18.62 23.41
CA LYS A 420 28.68 17.36 24.16
C LYS A 420 27.36 16.61 24.37
N GLN A 421 26.29 17.32 24.72
CA GLN A 421 24.94 16.75 24.84
C GLN A 421 24.45 16.17 23.51
N ALA A 422 24.54 16.95 22.42
CA ALA A 422 24.15 16.52 21.08
C ALA A 422 24.92 15.27 20.60
N LEU A 423 26.24 15.23 20.82
CA LEU A 423 27.08 14.06 20.50
C LEU A 423 26.71 12.82 21.33
N ASN A 424 26.32 13.00 22.60
CA ASN A 424 25.84 11.89 23.42
C ASN A 424 24.49 11.36 22.93
N THR A 425 23.55 12.22 22.50
CA THR A 425 22.29 11.77 21.87
C THR A 425 22.53 10.91 20.63
N ILE A 426 23.46 11.31 19.76
CA ILE A 426 23.85 10.52 18.59
C ILE A 426 24.43 9.17 19.03
N LEU A 427 25.39 9.17 19.97
CA LEU A 427 26.13 7.96 20.37
C LEU A 427 25.39 7.03 21.34
N VAL A 428 24.21 7.42 21.83
CA VAL A 428 23.23 6.51 22.45
C VAL A 428 22.43 5.75 21.39
N THR A 429 22.05 6.42 20.31
CA THR A 429 21.23 5.83 19.23
C THR A 429 22.10 5.01 18.25
N GLU A 430 23.30 5.51 17.94
CA GLU A 430 24.26 4.92 16.99
C GLU A 430 25.66 4.85 17.65
N PRO A 431 25.94 3.85 18.51
CA PRO A 431 27.17 3.82 19.32
C PRO A 431 28.49 3.83 18.53
N GLU A 432 28.49 3.30 17.32
CA GLU A 432 29.63 3.26 16.40
C GLU A 432 29.57 4.34 15.31
N ASN A 433 28.70 5.37 15.41
CA ASN A 433 28.66 6.45 14.42
C ASN A 433 30.04 7.10 14.24
N LEU A 434 30.59 7.03 13.04
CA LEU A 434 31.95 7.46 12.71
C LEU A 434 32.18 8.94 13.03
N LEU A 435 31.29 9.82 12.54
CA LEU A 435 31.44 11.27 12.70
C LEU A 435 31.28 11.71 14.15
N ALA A 436 30.28 11.18 14.86
CA ALA A 436 30.05 11.52 16.25
C ALA A 436 31.15 11.00 17.19
N ASN A 437 31.71 9.81 16.92
CA ASN A 437 32.89 9.33 17.66
C ASN A 437 34.12 10.20 17.38
N ILE A 438 34.39 10.58 16.13
CA ILE A 438 35.49 11.52 15.81
C ILE A 438 35.32 12.84 16.58
N GLN A 439 34.13 13.46 16.50
CA GLN A 439 33.89 14.76 17.12
C GLN A 439 33.92 14.70 18.65
N ARG A 440 33.34 13.66 19.27
CA ARG A 440 33.43 13.48 20.74
C ARG A 440 34.87 13.21 21.18
N GLY A 441 35.64 12.43 20.42
CA GLY A 441 37.06 12.23 20.69
C GLY A 441 37.88 13.51 20.60
N LEU A 442 37.64 14.35 19.58
CA LEU A 442 38.33 15.64 19.43
C LEU A 442 37.93 16.64 20.53
N LEU A 443 36.67 16.63 20.96
CA LEU A 443 36.19 17.42 22.10
C LEU A 443 36.81 16.94 23.41
N ALA A 444 36.87 15.63 23.65
CA ALA A 444 37.48 15.02 24.83
C ALA A 444 38.98 15.37 24.96
N VAL A 445 39.75 15.27 23.87
CA VAL A 445 41.13 15.79 23.79
C VAL A 445 41.19 17.27 24.20
N SER A 446 40.26 18.10 23.74
CA SER A 446 40.27 19.55 24.02
C SER A 446 39.94 19.94 25.47
N VAL A 447 39.58 18.97 26.32
CA VAL A 447 39.37 19.11 27.77
C VAL A 447 40.24 18.17 28.61
N GLY A 448 41.20 17.47 27.99
CA GLY A 448 42.13 16.56 28.67
C GLY A 448 41.58 15.16 29.01
N ASP A 449 40.38 14.81 28.55
CA ASP A 449 39.80 13.46 28.73
C ASP A 449 40.36 12.49 27.66
N ILE A 450 41.56 12.00 27.93
CA ILE A 450 42.31 11.15 27.01
C ILE A 450 41.74 9.72 26.97
N GLU A 451 41.08 9.24 28.01
CA GLU A 451 40.47 7.90 28.01
C GLU A 451 39.20 7.86 27.13
N THR A 452 38.28 8.83 27.28
CA THR A 452 37.14 8.95 26.34
C THR A 452 37.64 9.16 24.91
N ALA A 453 38.72 9.92 24.71
CA ALA A 453 39.30 10.12 23.39
C ALA A 453 39.84 8.82 22.76
N LYS A 454 40.49 7.93 23.54
CA LYS A 454 40.92 6.59 23.08
C LYS A 454 39.71 5.74 22.69
N THR A 455 38.70 5.61 23.55
CA THR A 455 37.52 4.77 23.26
C THR A 455 36.78 5.26 22.01
N CYS A 456 36.67 6.58 21.82
CA CYS A 456 36.08 7.16 20.61
C CYS A 456 36.95 6.89 19.36
N LEU A 457 38.28 7.01 19.48
CA LEU A 457 39.22 6.69 18.41
C LEU A 457 39.19 5.22 18.01
N GLU A 458 39.02 4.30 18.96
CA GLU A 458 38.89 2.86 18.72
C GLU A 458 37.62 2.55 17.93
N ARG A 459 36.45 3.03 18.36
CA ARG A 459 35.18 2.88 17.63
C ARG A 459 35.27 3.46 16.22
N ALA A 460 35.70 4.71 16.09
CA ALA A 460 35.86 5.36 14.79
C ALA A 460 36.85 4.60 13.87
N SER A 461 37.95 4.07 14.42
CA SER A 461 38.92 3.26 13.66
C SER A 461 38.42 1.87 13.27
N LYS A 462 37.36 1.33 13.89
CA LYS A 462 36.71 0.08 13.44
C LYS A 462 35.87 0.30 12.18
N VAL A 463 35.21 1.45 12.08
CA VAL A 463 34.30 1.77 10.96
C VAL A 463 35.06 2.27 9.74
N ASP A 464 35.99 3.22 9.93
CA ASP A 464 36.92 3.63 8.87
C ASP A 464 38.30 3.98 9.48
N PRO A 465 39.31 3.10 9.36
CA PRO A 465 40.67 3.37 9.84
C PRO A 465 41.40 4.49 9.10
N ALA A 466 40.97 4.82 7.87
CA ALA A 466 41.65 5.68 6.90
C ALA A 466 41.07 7.10 6.83
N HIS A 467 39.81 7.28 7.21
CA HIS A 467 39.11 8.58 7.27
C HIS A 467 39.97 9.67 7.93
N GLU A 468 40.05 10.85 7.30
CA GLU A 468 40.94 11.94 7.74
C GLU A 468 40.68 12.35 9.20
N GLY A 469 39.42 12.48 9.60
CA GLY A 469 39.08 12.80 11.00
C GLY A 469 39.58 11.77 12.03
N VAL A 470 39.68 10.49 11.63
CA VAL A 470 40.24 9.43 12.49
C VAL A 470 41.76 9.56 12.57
N ARG A 471 42.43 9.87 11.45
CA ARG A 471 43.87 10.17 11.44
C ARG A 471 44.21 11.40 12.30
N VAL A 472 43.43 12.48 12.20
CA VAL A 472 43.59 13.69 13.03
C VAL A 472 43.41 13.38 14.52
N LEU A 473 42.36 12.64 14.89
CA LEU A 473 42.14 12.21 16.27
C LEU A 473 43.28 11.31 16.78
N ARG A 474 43.75 10.36 15.96
CA ARG A 474 44.86 9.45 16.25
C ARG A 474 46.17 10.20 16.54
N THR A 475 46.45 11.26 15.79
CA THR A 475 47.60 12.14 16.05
C THR A 475 47.46 12.90 17.35
N ARG A 476 46.29 13.50 17.62
CA ARG A 476 46.07 14.27 18.86
C ARG A 476 46.08 13.41 20.13
N VAL A 477 45.55 12.18 20.09
CA VAL A 477 45.63 11.24 21.22
C VAL A 477 47.07 10.77 21.47
N ARG A 478 47.92 10.73 20.43
CA ARG A 478 49.36 10.45 20.58
C ARG A 478 50.15 11.63 21.17
N SER A 479 49.82 12.87 20.80
CA SER A 479 50.53 14.07 21.31
C SER A 479 50.24 14.42 22.78
N PHE A 480 49.44 13.61 23.49
CA PHE A 480 49.25 13.67 24.95
C PHE A 480 50.01 12.54 25.70
N LYS A 481 50.80 11.71 25.00
CA LYS A 481 51.69 10.69 25.60
C LYS A 481 53.16 11.13 25.69
N ASN A 482 53.47 12.31 25.18
CA ASN A 482 54.79 12.95 25.18
C ASN A 482 54.66 14.32 25.85
#